data_AF-A0A954PG66-F1
#
_entry.id   AF-A0A954PG66-F1
#
_cell.length_a   1.000
_cell.length_b   1.000
_cell.length_c   1.000
_cell.angle_alpha   90.00
_cell.angle_beta   90.00
_cell.angle_gamma   90.00
#
_symmetry.space_group_name_H-M   'P 1'
#
loop_
_entity.id
_entity.type
_entity.pdbx_description
1 polymer ?
#
loop_
_entity_poly.entity_id
_entity_poly.type
_entity_poly.pdbx_seq_one_letter_code
_entity_poly.pdbx_strand_id
1 'polypeptide(L)'
;IRSSTGRKSAKETWGQPAQWCDYSGTGPQSGGILLMASERNFRESWWHNRDYGVFVANPFGREAMKQGARSAVTVKKGEALRLVYAAMVHDGNDYNPASEYENFLERLKE
;
A
#
# COMPACT_ATOMS: atom_id res chain seq x y z
N ILE A 1 -5.17 5.67 9.69
CA ILE A 1 -5.13 5.10 8.33
C ILE A 1 -5.82 6.02 7.33
N ARG A 2 -5.13 6.40 6.26
CA ARG A 2 -5.63 7.17 5.11
C ARG A 2 -5.09 6.55 3.82
N SER A 3 -5.89 6.42 2.76
CA SER A 3 -5.42 5.92 1.46
C SER A 3 -5.24 7.03 0.42
N SER A 4 -4.54 6.73 -0.68
CA SER A 4 -4.40 7.62 -1.83
C SER A 4 -5.72 8.01 -2.49
N THR A 5 -6.77 7.22 -2.29
CA THR A 5 -8.13 7.48 -2.79
C THR A 5 -8.99 8.29 -1.82
N GLY A 6 -8.40 8.84 -0.75
CA GLY A 6 -9.10 9.65 0.25
C GLY A 6 -9.89 8.88 1.32
N ARG A 7 -9.88 7.54 1.31
CA ARG A 7 -10.58 6.72 2.32
C ARG A 7 -9.82 6.76 3.65
N LYS A 8 -10.54 6.67 4.77
CA LYS A 8 -9.98 6.78 6.12
C LYS A 8 -10.39 5.59 6.98
N SER A 9 -9.61 5.26 8.01
CA SER A 9 -9.79 4.09 8.89
C SER A 9 -9.49 2.72 8.25
N ALA A 10 -9.30 1.71 9.10
CA ALA A 10 -9.13 0.33 8.66
C ALA A 10 -10.36 -0.20 7.93
N LYS A 11 -11.58 0.15 8.39
CA LYS A 11 -12.83 -0.35 7.81
C LYS A 11 -13.02 0.11 6.37
N GLU A 12 -12.79 1.39 6.07
CA GLU A 12 -13.01 1.89 4.72
C GLU A 12 -11.88 1.50 3.76
N THR A 13 -10.66 1.34 4.26
CA THR A 13 -9.52 0.94 3.42
C THR A 13 -9.45 -0.56 3.18
N TRP A 14 -10.08 -1.38 4.03
CA TRP A 14 -10.02 -2.82 3.90
C TRP A 14 -10.59 -3.33 2.57
N GLY A 15 -9.77 -4.11 1.87
CA GLY A 15 -10.11 -4.71 0.59
C GLY A 15 -10.28 -3.71 -0.55
N GLN A 16 -10.01 -2.42 -0.33
CA GLN A 16 -10.08 -1.40 -1.37
C GLN A 16 -8.72 -1.27 -2.08
N PRO A 17 -8.70 -1.01 -3.39
CA PRO A 17 -7.47 -0.66 -4.09
C PRO A 17 -7.01 0.75 -3.74
N ALA A 18 -5.70 0.94 -3.62
CA ALA A 18 -5.04 2.24 -3.56
C ALA A 18 -3.53 2.09 -3.83
N GLN A 19 -2.91 3.15 -4.33
CA GLN A 19 -1.45 3.21 -4.57
C GLN A 19 -0.64 3.17 -3.27
N TRP A 20 -1.15 3.83 -2.23
CA TRP A 20 -0.53 3.86 -0.92
C TRP A 20 -1.60 3.96 0.17
N CYS A 21 -1.22 3.51 1.37
CA CYS A 21 -1.91 3.88 2.59
C CYS A 21 -0.89 4.41 3.60
N ASP A 22 -1.38 5.29 4.46
CA ASP A 22 -0.65 5.92 5.54
C ASP A 22 -1.29 5.51 6.87
N TYR A 23 -0.53 4.83 7.73
CA TYR A 23 -0.93 4.52 9.10
C TYR A 23 -0.19 5.43 10.07
N SER A 24 -0.81 6.57 10.35
CA SER A 24 -0.32 7.55 11.32
C SER A 24 -1.16 7.58 12.60
N GLY A 25 -0.50 7.84 13.73
CA GLY A 25 -1.16 8.16 14.99
C GLY A 25 -1.82 9.56 14.95
N THR A 26 -2.69 9.86 15.91
CA THR A 26 -3.35 11.17 16.05
C THR A 26 -2.93 11.91 17.33
N GLY A 27 -1.88 11.43 18.00
CA GLY A 27 -1.39 11.99 19.27
C GLY A 27 -0.32 13.08 19.09
N PRO A 28 0.21 13.65 20.19
CA PRO A 28 1.17 14.76 20.17
C PRO A 28 2.54 14.41 19.54
N GLN A 29 2.88 13.12 19.46
CA GLN A 29 4.04 12.57 18.77
C GLN A 29 3.53 11.62 17.68
N SER A 30 2.77 12.15 16.72
CA SER A 30 2.10 11.36 15.67
C SER A 30 3.05 10.95 14.55
N GLY A 31 3.96 10.05 14.88
CA GLY A 31 4.67 9.27 13.87
C GLY A 31 3.74 8.29 13.15
N GLY A 32 4.24 7.76 12.04
CA GLY A 32 3.49 6.83 11.21
C GLY A 32 4.35 6.06 10.24
N ILE A 33 3.67 5.19 9.50
CA ILE A 33 4.26 4.45 8.40
C ILE A 33 3.40 4.59 7.14
N LEU A 34 4.04 5.03 6.06
CA LEU A 34 3.51 5.03 4.71
C LEU A 34 3.95 3.74 4.03
N LEU A 35 3.00 2.94 3.55
CA LEU A 35 3.30 1.82 2.67
C LEU A 35 2.83 2.16 1.26
N MET A 36 3.66 1.90 0.27
CA MET A 36 3.47 2.25 -1.14
C MET A 36 3.65 1.01 -2.01
N ALA A 37 2.75 0.83 -2.98
CA ALA A 37 2.86 -0.21 -3.98
C ALA A 37 3.14 0.44 -5.34
N SER A 38 4.15 -0.07 -6.04
CA SER A 38 4.46 0.42 -7.39
C SER A 38 3.38 0.02 -8.39
N GLU A 39 3.08 0.93 -9.31
CA GLU A 39 2.30 0.64 -10.51
C GLU A 39 2.99 -0.34 -11.47
N ARG A 40 4.30 -0.60 -11.30
CA ARG A 40 5.04 -1.63 -12.04
C ARG A 40 4.72 -3.05 -11.59
N ASN A 41 4.03 -3.22 -10.47
CA ASN A 41 3.50 -4.52 -10.09
C ASN A 41 2.48 -4.99 -11.12
N PHE A 42 2.32 -6.29 -11.29
CA PHE A 42 1.35 -6.86 -12.24
C PHE A 42 -0.11 -6.45 -11.94
N ARG A 43 -0.37 -5.89 -10.76
CA ARG A 43 -1.67 -5.38 -10.33
C ARG A 43 -1.54 -4.37 -9.20
N GLU A 44 -2.50 -3.45 -9.14
CA GLU A 44 -2.77 -2.65 -7.96
C GLU A 44 -3.08 -3.54 -6.74
N SER A 45 -2.58 -3.13 -5.58
CA SER A 45 -2.78 -3.86 -4.33
C SER A 45 -4.10 -3.51 -3.68
N TRP A 46 -4.77 -4.52 -3.12
CA TRP A 46 -5.83 -4.30 -2.13
C TRP A 46 -5.25 -4.27 -0.74
N TRP A 47 -5.87 -3.48 0.13
CA TRP A 47 -5.32 -3.22 1.46
C TRP A 47 -5.93 -4.12 2.53
N HIS A 48 -5.11 -4.93 3.20
CA HIS A 48 -5.54 -5.75 4.35
C HIS A 48 -5.38 -4.98 5.66
N ASN A 49 -5.96 -3.79 5.75
CA ASN A 49 -5.77 -2.96 6.93
C ASN A 49 -6.64 -3.42 8.12
N ARG A 50 -6.10 -3.27 9.33
CA ARG A 50 -6.78 -3.46 10.61
C ARG A 50 -6.42 -2.32 11.56
N ASP A 51 -7.35 -1.99 12.44
CA ASP A 51 -7.20 -0.98 13.48
C ASP A 51 -6.29 -1.42 14.64
N TYR A 52 -5.94 -2.72 14.68
CA TYR A 52 -4.97 -3.30 15.61
C TYR A 52 -3.57 -3.47 15.01
N GLY A 53 -3.23 -2.75 13.94
CA GLY A 53 -1.85 -2.67 13.44
C GLY A 53 -1.49 -3.59 12.26
N VAL A 54 -2.40 -4.44 11.76
CA VAL A 54 -2.16 -5.14 10.49
C VAL A 54 -2.28 -4.14 9.33
N PHE A 55 -1.25 -4.11 8.49
CA PHE A 55 -1.10 -3.15 7.41
C PHE A 55 -0.37 -3.77 6.23
N VAL A 56 -1.09 -4.11 5.15
CA VAL A 56 -0.55 -4.92 4.06
C VAL A 56 -1.10 -4.47 2.71
N ALA A 57 -0.21 -4.21 1.76
CA ALA A 57 -0.51 -4.06 0.35
C ALA A 57 -0.45 -5.44 -0.34
N ASN A 58 -1.59 -6.00 -0.71
CA ASN A 58 -1.69 -7.37 -1.26
C ASN A 58 -2.26 -7.37 -2.70
N PRO A 59 -1.47 -7.70 -3.74
CA PRO A 59 -1.96 -7.77 -5.13
C PRO A 59 -2.61 -9.12 -5.48
N PHE A 60 -2.60 -10.10 -4.58
CA PHE A 60 -3.13 -11.46 -4.78
C PHE A 60 -4.49 -11.70 -4.10
N GLY A 61 -4.81 -10.93 -3.07
CA GLY A 61 -5.93 -11.18 -2.16
C GLY A 61 -7.35 -11.02 -2.71
N ARG A 62 -7.61 -11.11 -4.03
CA ARG A 62 -8.93 -10.83 -4.65
C ARG A 62 -10.10 -11.47 -3.91
N GLU A 63 -10.10 -12.79 -3.81
CA GLU A 63 -11.18 -13.53 -3.16
C GLU A 63 -11.29 -13.20 -1.67
N ALA A 64 -10.15 -13.22 -0.96
CA ALA A 64 -10.09 -12.90 0.47
C ALA A 64 -10.57 -11.47 0.79
N MET A 65 -10.40 -10.54 -0.15
CA MET A 65 -10.84 -9.14 -0.06
C MET A 65 -12.23 -8.89 -0.63
N LYS A 66 -12.94 -9.94 -1.09
CA LYS A 66 -14.25 -9.84 -1.75
C LYS A 66 -14.23 -9.00 -3.05
N GLN A 67 -13.12 -9.08 -3.79
CA GLN A 67 -12.84 -8.34 -5.05
C GLN A 67 -12.86 -9.26 -6.29
N GLY A 68 -13.54 -10.39 -6.19
CA GLY A 68 -13.74 -11.36 -7.27
C GLY A 68 -13.06 -12.71 -7.02
N ALA A 69 -12.85 -13.47 -8.10
CA ALA A 69 -12.29 -14.82 -8.04
C ALA A 69 -10.83 -14.84 -7.53
N ARG A 70 -10.41 -16.01 -7.04
CA ARG A 70 -9.04 -16.27 -6.59
C ARG A 70 -8.02 -15.82 -7.64
N SER A 71 -7.01 -15.07 -7.21
CA SER A 71 -5.92 -14.66 -8.08
C SER A 71 -4.79 -15.69 -8.04
N ALA A 72 -4.17 -15.93 -9.19
CA ALA A 72 -2.91 -16.65 -9.33
C ALA A 72 -2.03 -15.92 -10.35
N VAL A 73 -0.71 -15.94 -10.12
CA VAL A 73 0.30 -15.52 -11.09
C VAL A 73 1.25 -16.69 -11.28
N THR A 74 1.33 -17.21 -12.51
CA THR A 74 2.23 -18.31 -12.86
C THR A 74 3.51 -17.72 -13.42
N VAL A 75 4.65 -18.09 -12.83
CA VAL A 75 5.98 -17.71 -13.31
C VAL A 75 6.62 -18.94 -13.97
N LYS A 76 6.94 -18.87 -15.26
CA LYS A 76 7.54 -20.01 -15.96
C LYS A 76 9.02 -20.14 -15.58
N LYS A 77 9.57 -21.33 -15.85
CA LYS A 77 11.01 -21.57 -15.67
C LYS A 77 11.81 -20.54 -16.49
N GLY A 78 12.73 -19.83 -15.84
CA GLY A 78 13.57 -18.81 -16.45
C GLY A 78 12.97 -17.40 -16.47
N GLU A 79 11.71 -17.22 -16.09
CA GLU A 79 11.09 -15.91 -15.91
C GLU A 79 11.24 -15.42 -14.46
N ALA A 80 11.16 -14.10 -14.27
CA ALA A 80 11.17 -13.47 -12.97
C ALA A 80 9.89 -12.68 -12.73
N LEU A 81 9.29 -12.84 -11.55
CA LEU A 81 8.26 -11.93 -11.04
C LEU A 81 8.93 -10.91 -10.13
N ARG A 82 8.91 -9.65 -10.55
CA ARG A 82 9.36 -8.52 -9.71
C ARG A 82 8.14 -7.84 -9.11
N LEU A 83 8.12 -7.74 -7.79
CA LEU A 83 7.19 -6.90 -7.05
C LEU A 83 7.97 -5.79 -6.35
N VAL A 84 7.43 -4.58 -6.36
CA VAL A 84 8.10 -3.38 -5.87
C VAL A 84 7.15 -2.65 -4.93
N TYR A 85 7.64 -2.44 -3.71
CA TYR A 85 6.97 -1.73 -2.63
C TYR A 85 7.99 -0.84 -1.93
N ALA A 86 7.50 0.17 -1.23
CA ALA A 86 8.31 0.98 -0.33
C ALA A 86 7.57 1.20 0.99
N ALA A 87 8.34 1.32 2.07
CA ALA A 87 7.86 1.72 3.38
C ALA A 87 8.66 2.93 3.84
N MET A 88 7.98 3.97 4.28
CA MET A 88 8.58 5.16 4.87
C MET A 88 8.04 5.33 6.29
N VAL A 89 8.95 5.44 7.25
CA VAL A 89 8.63 5.83 8.62
C VAL A 89 8.84 7.33 8.74
N HIS A 90 7.92 8.02 9.41
CA HIS A 90 7.98 9.46 9.61
C HIS A 90 7.56 9.83 11.04
N ASP A 91 7.97 11.01 11.48
CA ASP A 91 7.59 11.61 12.78
C ASP A 91 6.31 12.45 12.68
N GLY A 92 5.82 12.70 11.47
CA GLY A 92 4.59 13.44 11.19
C GLY A 92 4.80 14.94 10.89
N ASN A 93 6.03 15.44 11.00
CA ASN A 93 6.37 16.83 10.71
C ASN A 93 6.68 17.01 9.22
N ASP A 94 6.17 18.08 8.61
CA ASP A 94 6.40 18.46 7.20
C ASP A 94 6.24 17.30 6.18
N TYR A 95 5.33 16.37 6.49
CA TYR A 95 5.14 15.13 5.75
C TYR A 95 3.89 15.17 4.87
N ASN A 96 4.04 14.77 3.60
CA ASN A 96 2.93 14.61 2.68
C ASN A 96 3.00 13.24 1.97
N PRO A 97 2.04 12.32 2.18
CA PRO A 97 2.10 10.97 1.60
C PRO A 97 2.07 10.95 0.07
N ALA A 98 1.42 11.93 -0.57
CA ALA A 98 1.38 11.98 -2.03
C ALA A 98 2.74 12.40 -2.60
N SER A 99 3.39 13.40 -2.00
CA SER A 99 4.75 13.81 -2.38
C SER A 99 5.75 12.68 -2.20
N GLU A 100 5.66 11.93 -1.10
CA GLU A 100 6.55 10.79 -0.87
C GLU A 100 6.32 9.61 -1.82
N TYR A 101 5.08 9.43 -2.27
CA TYR A 101 4.77 8.48 -3.33
C TYR A 101 5.39 8.89 -4.67
N GLU A 102 5.35 10.18 -5.04
CA GLU A 102 6.04 10.67 -6.24
C GLU A 102 7.56 10.47 -6.14
N ASN A 103 8.17 10.80 -4.99
CA ASN A 103 9.59 10.54 -4.74
C ASN A 103 9.95 9.06 -4.91
N PHE A 104 9.09 8.16 -4.40
CA PHE A 104 9.24 6.72 -4.59
C PHE A 104 9.21 6.35 -6.08
N LEU A 105 8.25 6.86 -6.86
CA LEU A 105 8.15 6.60 -8.29
C LEU A 105 9.36 7.12 -9.07
N GLU A 106 9.91 8.28 -8.71
CA GLU A 106 11.12 8.83 -9.31
C GLU A 106 12.33 7.92 -9.09
N ARG A 107 12.54 7.44 -7.86
CA ARG A 107 13.63 6.50 -7.52
C ARG A 107 13.55 5.17 -8.25
N LEU A 108 12.39 4.79 -8.80
CA LEU A 108 12.27 3.59 -9.63
C LEU A 108 12.75 3.82 -11.07
N LYS A 109 12.88 5.06 -11.52
CA LYS A 109 13.36 5.39 -12.88
C LYS A 109 14.89 5.31 -12.98
N GLU A 110 15.58 5.44 -11.85
CA GLU A 110 17.01 5.17 -11.68
C GLU A 110 17.34 3.68 -11.83
#